data_AF-A0A6C0ICT3-F1
#
_entry.id   AF-A0A6C0ICT3-F1
#
_cell.length_a   1.000
_cell.length_b   1.000
_cell.length_c   1.000
_cell.angle_alpha   90.00
_cell.angle_beta   90.00
_cell.angle_gamma   90.00
#
_symmetry.space_group_name_H-M   'P 1'
#
loop_
_entity.id
_entity.type
_entity.pdbx_description
1 polymer ?
#
loop_
_entity_poly.entity_id
_entity_poly.type
_entity_poly.pdbx_seq_one_letter_code
_entity_poly.pdbx_strand_id
1 'polypeptide(L)'
;MKYIFSLLTLLFLQISSFKEIKPKLCINCKYFITDNDNRFGKCSLFIKDNSNSNYELVNGIRQDEDIEYHYCSTSRGIADMCGIEGKMYKKNSKKYTKRYSI
;
A
#
# COMPACT_ATOMS: atom_id res chain seq x y z
N MET A 1 3.96 -28.16 -43.60
CA MET A 1 4.69 -28.41 -42.34
C MET A 1 5.33 -27.15 -41.75
N LYS A 2 6.23 -26.43 -42.45
CA LYS A 2 6.90 -25.21 -41.92
C LYS A 2 5.94 -24.08 -41.49
N TYR A 3 4.87 -23.84 -42.24
CA TYR A 3 3.90 -22.78 -41.94
C TYR A 3 3.03 -23.07 -40.71
N ILE A 4 2.78 -24.37 -40.43
CA ILE A 4 2.01 -24.81 -39.24
C ILE A 4 2.82 -24.54 -37.96
N PHE A 5 4.14 -24.78 -38.02
CA PHE A 5 5.05 -24.45 -36.92
C PHE A 5 5.17 -22.94 -36.67
N SER A 6 5.12 -22.13 -37.73
CA SER A 6 5.11 -20.67 -37.65
C SER A 6 3.80 -20.14 -37.03
N LEU A 7 2.65 -20.72 -37.40
CA LEU A 7 1.36 -20.39 -36.80
C LEU A 7 1.27 -20.76 -35.32
N LEU A 8 1.83 -21.91 -34.93
CA LEU A 8 1.85 -22.34 -33.53
C LEU A 8 2.68 -21.41 -32.64
N THR A 9 3.83 -20.94 -33.13
CA THR A 9 4.73 -20.05 -32.37
C THR A 9 4.12 -18.66 -32.16
N LEU A 10 3.42 -18.11 -33.16
CA LEU A 10 2.64 -16.87 -33.02
C LEU A 10 1.51 -16.99 -31.97
N LEU A 11 0.86 -18.14 -31.89
CA LEU A 11 -0.18 -18.42 -30.90
C LEU A 11 0.38 -18.49 -29.46
N PHE A 12 1.57 -19.09 -29.28
CA PHE A 12 2.22 -19.19 -27.96
C PHE A 12 2.72 -17.83 -27.41
N LEU A 13 3.11 -16.90 -28.29
CA LEU A 13 3.56 -15.56 -27.91
C LEU A 13 2.46 -14.72 -27.25
N GLN A 14 1.19 -14.90 -27.62
CA GLN A 14 0.08 -14.13 -27.05
C GLN A 14 -0.27 -14.55 -25.60
N ILE A 15 -0.03 -15.81 -25.24
CA ILE A 15 -0.39 -16.37 -23.92
C ILE A 15 0.56 -15.85 -22.83
N SER A 16 1.78 -15.45 -23.20
CA SER A 16 2.82 -15.01 -22.25
C SER A 16 2.57 -13.62 -21.65
N SER A 17 1.62 -12.84 -22.18
CA SER A 17 1.43 -11.44 -21.80
C SER A 17 0.43 -11.20 -20.65
N PHE A 18 -0.30 -12.21 -20.19
CA PHE A 18 -1.24 -12.05 -19.06
C PHE A 18 -0.57 -12.32 -17.72
N LYS A 19 0.39 -11.46 -17.34
CA LYS A 19 0.73 -11.33 -15.91
C LYS A 19 -0.37 -10.49 -15.26
N GLU A 20 -1.31 -11.17 -14.62
CA GLU A 20 -2.35 -10.52 -13.83
C GLU A 20 -1.69 -9.74 -12.67
N ILE A 21 -1.59 -8.41 -12.83
CA ILE A 21 -1.02 -7.53 -11.81
C ILE A 21 -2.03 -7.49 -10.66
N LYS A 22 -1.78 -8.27 -9.62
CA LYS A 22 -2.63 -8.23 -8.42
C LYS A 22 -2.58 -6.81 -7.84
N PRO A 23 -3.75 -6.17 -7.62
CA PRO A 23 -3.77 -4.80 -7.12
C PRO A 23 -3.15 -4.73 -5.72
N LYS A 24 -2.21 -3.80 -5.52
CA LYS A 24 -1.59 -3.53 -4.22
C LYS A 24 -2.56 -2.74 -3.34
N LEU A 25 -3.32 -3.42 -2.51
CA LEU A 25 -4.29 -2.81 -1.61
C LEU A 25 -3.65 -2.36 -0.30
N CYS A 26 -4.01 -1.18 0.20
CA CYS A 26 -3.52 -0.65 1.47
C CYS A 26 -3.80 -1.60 2.63
N ILE A 27 -4.97 -2.23 2.71
CA ILE A 27 -5.33 -3.16 3.79
C ILE A 27 -4.33 -4.34 3.98
N ASN A 28 -3.60 -4.68 2.91
CA ASN A 28 -2.58 -5.74 2.88
C ASN A 28 -1.15 -5.21 3.11
N CYS A 29 -0.98 -3.90 3.21
CA CYS A 29 0.30 -3.24 3.43
C CYS A 29 0.71 -3.30 4.90
N LYS A 30 2.02 -3.39 5.16
CA LYS A 30 2.62 -3.33 6.51
C LYS A 30 2.34 -1.99 7.19
N TYR A 31 2.20 -0.92 6.41
CA TYR A 31 2.02 0.45 6.89
C TYR A 31 0.55 0.84 7.12
N PHE A 32 -0.39 -0.08 6.92
CA PHE A 32 -1.81 0.21 7.09
C PHE A 32 -2.20 0.26 8.56
N ILE A 33 -2.71 1.41 8.97
CA ILE A 33 -3.36 1.61 10.26
C ILE A 33 -4.87 1.45 10.03
N THR A 34 -5.47 0.49 10.71
CA THR A 34 -6.92 0.30 10.69
C THR A 34 -7.61 1.43 11.45
N ASP A 35 -8.68 1.95 10.88
CA ASP A 35 -9.70 2.68 11.64
C ASP A 35 -10.78 1.67 12.05
N ASN A 36 -11.63 2.00 13.02
CA ASN A 36 -12.67 1.09 13.55
C ASN A 36 -13.54 0.49 12.44
N ASP A 37 -13.80 1.25 11.38
CA ASP A 37 -14.63 0.82 10.25
C ASP A 37 -13.84 0.35 9.02
N ASN A 38 -12.50 0.35 9.04
CA ASN A 38 -11.63 0.04 7.88
C ASN A 38 -11.85 0.88 6.60
N ARG A 39 -12.85 1.77 6.55
CA ARG A 39 -13.22 2.58 5.37
C ARG A 39 -12.18 3.67 5.06
N PHE A 40 -11.56 4.23 6.10
CA PHE A 40 -10.65 5.37 6.01
C PHE A 40 -9.31 5.08 6.69
N GLY A 41 -8.75 3.89 6.48
CA GLY A 41 -7.46 3.55 7.08
C GLY A 41 -6.35 4.53 6.72
N LYS A 42 -5.43 4.75 7.66
CA LYS A 42 -4.30 5.68 7.52
C LYS A 42 -3.02 4.93 7.12
N CYS A 43 -2.03 5.66 6.63
CA CYS A 43 -0.72 5.13 6.25
C CYS A 43 0.33 5.59 7.26
N SER A 44 0.88 4.66 8.05
CA SER A 44 1.90 4.95 9.06
C SER A 44 3.24 5.43 8.49
N LEU A 45 3.43 5.31 7.17
CA LEU A 45 4.63 5.78 6.48
C LEU A 45 4.64 7.29 6.28
N PHE A 46 3.47 7.93 6.23
CA PHE A 46 3.34 9.36 5.93
C PHE A 46 2.62 10.05 7.08
N ILE A 47 3.40 10.73 7.90
CA ILE A 47 2.92 11.62 8.95
C ILE A 47 2.55 12.95 8.30
N LYS A 48 1.47 13.57 8.75
CA LYS A 48 1.12 14.96 8.40
C LYS A 48 1.98 15.86 9.26
N ASP A 49 2.70 16.79 8.63
CA ASP A 49 3.37 17.86 9.36
C ASP A 49 2.33 18.78 9.98
N ASN A 50 2.02 18.54 11.25
CA ASN A 50 1.23 19.44 12.05
C ASN A 50 2.17 20.50 12.63
N SER A 51 2.66 21.39 11.77
CA SER A 51 3.56 22.48 12.13
C SER A 51 2.99 23.47 13.17
N ASN A 52 1.73 23.30 13.56
CA ASN A 52 1.02 24.12 14.54
C ASN A 52 0.94 23.53 15.97
N SER A 53 1.41 22.31 16.25
CA SER A 53 1.38 21.74 17.61
C SER A 53 2.71 21.84 18.37
N ASN A 54 3.68 22.62 17.86
CA ASN A 54 4.97 22.86 18.52
C ASN A 54 4.87 23.84 19.70
N TYR A 55 3.98 23.59 20.66
CA TYR A 55 4.16 24.17 21.99
C TYR A 55 4.97 23.17 22.82
N GLU A 56 6.20 23.54 23.21
CA GLU A 56 6.89 22.83 24.28
C GLU A 56 6.17 23.17 25.57
N LEU A 57 5.53 22.18 26.18
CA LEU A 57 5.05 22.30 27.55
C LEU A 57 6.25 22.68 28.44
N VAL A 58 6.03 23.52 29.46
CA VAL A 58 7.08 24.00 30.38
C VAL A 58 7.86 22.89 31.09
N ASN A 59 7.40 21.63 31.01
CA ASN A 59 8.07 20.44 31.51
C ASN A 59 9.03 19.78 30.50
N GLY A 60 9.16 20.31 29.26
CA GLY A 60 10.02 19.77 28.21
C GLY A 60 9.52 18.46 27.59
N ILE A 61 8.31 18.01 27.93
CA ILE A 61 7.72 16.78 27.38
C ILE A 61 6.97 17.14 26.11
N ARG A 62 7.40 16.57 24.98
CA ARG A 62 6.61 16.59 23.73
C ARG A 62 5.41 15.68 23.92
N GLN A 63 4.22 16.22 23.73
CA GLN A 63 3.00 15.43 23.75
C GLN A 63 2.96 14.63 22.43
N ASP A 64 3.33 13.34 22.49
CA ASP A 64 3.28 12.41 21.34
C ASP A 64 1.85 12.17 20.81
N GLU A 65 0.84 12.83 21.39
CA GLU A 65 -0.58 12.60 21.13
C GLU A 65 -1.06 13.15 19.78
N ASP A 66 -0.28 14.00 19.11
CA ASP A 66 -0.69 14.68 17.88
C ASP A 66 -0.07 14.11 16.59
N ILE A 67 0.44 12.87 16.59
CA ILE A 67 0.95 12.25 15.35
C ILE A 67 -0.22 11.87 14.45
N GLU A 68 -0.60 12.80 13.58
CA GLU A 68 -1.63 12.56 12.58
C GLU A 68 -1.03 11.94 11.30
N TYR A 69 -1.53 10.79 10.88
CA TYR A 69 -1.09 10.14 9.63
C TYR A 69 -1.99 10.51 8.45
N HIS A 70 -1.43 10.51 7.24
CA HIS A 70 -2.20 10.65 6.02
C HIS A 70 -3.14 9.46 5.80
N TYR A 71 -4.32 9.72 5.24
CA TYR A 71 -5.20 8.67 4.76
C TYR A 71 -4.55 7.87 3.62
N CYS A 72 -4.89 6.59 3.54
CA CYS A 72 -4.43 5.74 2.45
C CYS A 72 -4.86 6.25 1.07
N SER A 73 -6.05 6.86 0.98
CA SER A 73 -6.54 7.52 -0.24
C SER A 73 -5.60 8.65 -0.68
N THR A 74 -5.24 9.55 0.25
CA THR A 74 -4.28 10.64 0.00
C THR A 74 -2.92 10.10 -0.41
N SER A 75 -2.40 9.13 0.35
CA SER A 75 -1.08 8.53 0.07
C SER A 75 -1.01 7.87 -1.31
N ARG A 76 -2.12 7.31 -1.81
CA ARG A 76 -2.22 6.73 -3.16
C ARG A 76 -2.51 7.76 -4.25
N GLY A 77 -3.19 8.85 -3.92
CA GLY A 77 -3.50 9.93 -4.85
C GLY A 77 -2.29 10.78 -5.23
N ILE A 78 -1.27 10.84 -4.37
CA ILE A 78 -0.08 11.66 -4.57
C ILE A 78 1.07 10.80 -5.11
N ALA A 79 1.62 11.18 -6.27
CA ALA A 79 2.68 10.45 -6.97
C ALA A 79 3.98 10.35 -6.16
N ASP A 80 4.33 11.40 -5.41
CA ASP A 80 5.52 11.45 -4.57
C ASP A 80 5.42 10.58 -3.30
N MET A 81 4.21 10.14 -2.95
CA MET A 81 3.96 9.25 -1.82
C MET A 81 3.93 7.77 -2.26
N CYS A 82 2.82 7.06 -2.04
CA CYS A 82 2.63 5.70 -2.54
C CYS A 82 2.26 5.69 -4.02
N GLY A 83 1.52 6.70 -4.50
CA GLY A 83 0.94 6.70 -5.83
C GLY A 83 -0.05 5.54 -6.07
N ILE A 84 -0.69 5.55 -7.24
CA ILE A 84 -1.69 4.54 -7.63
C ILE A 84 -1.04 3.14 -7.72
N GLU A 85 0.22 3.09 -8.13
CA GLU A 85 1.01 1.86 -8.24
C GLU A 85 1.49 1.29 -6.89
N GLY A 86 1.27 2.00 -5.78
CA GLY A 86 1.73 1.58 -4.46
C GLY A 86 3.25 1.37 -4.44
N LYS A 87 4.02 2.38 -4.86
CA LYS A 87 5.49 2.38 -4.92
C LYS A 87 6.13 1.94 -3.60
N MET A 88 5.59 2.41 -2.48
CA MET A 88 6.07 2.09 -1.12
C MET A 88 5.38 0.87 -0.48
N TYR A 89 4.60 0.10 -1.25
CA TYR A 89 3.89 -1.05 -0.72
C TYR A 89 4.86 -2.12 -0.18
N LYS A 90 4.66 -2.51 1.07
CA LYS A 90 5.31 -3.70 1.66
C LYS A 90 4.25 -4.65 2.17
N LYS A 91 4.32 -5.91 1.78
CA LYS A 91 3.35 -6.93 2.18
C LYS A 91 3.38 -7.13 3.71
N ASN A 92 2.22 -7.17 4.35
CA ASN A 92 2.09 -7.50 5.77
C ASN A 92 2.11 -9.03 5.96
N SER A 93 3.26 -9.59 6.37
CA SER A 93 3.42 -11.04 6.58
C SER A 93 2.61 -11.57 7.77
N LYS A 94 2.33 -10.75 8.79
CA LYS A 94 1.64 -11.16 10.02
C LYS A 94 0.13 -11.35 9.87
N LYS A 95 -0.51 -10.74 8.86
CA LYS A 95 -1.97 -10.87 8.65
C LYS A 95 -2.39 -12.21 8.02
N TYR A 96 -1.48 -12.95 7.38
CA TYR A 96 -1.82 -14.17 6.64
C TYR A 96 -1.79 -15.45 7.49
N THR A 97 -1.06 -15.48 8.60
CA THR A 97 -1.01 -16.65 9.49
C THR A 97 -2.36 -16.94 10.17
N LYS A 98 -3.25 -15.95 10.28
CA LYS A 98 -4.61 -16.14 10.83
C LYS A 98 -5.62 -16.81 9.87
N ARG A 99 -5.30 -17.00 8.59
CA ARG A 99 -6.23 -17.61 7.61
C ARG A 99 -6.03 -19.12 7.40
N TYR A 100 -5.02 -19.73 8.02
CA TYR A 100 -4.73 -21.17 7.91
C TYR A 100 -4.69 -21.86 9.28
N SER A 101 -5.56 -21.44 10.19
CA SER A 101 -5.82 -22.15 11.44
C SER A 101 -7.28 -22.62 11.42
N ILE A 102 -7.54 -23.69 10.66
CA ILE A 102 -8.71 -24.55 10.77
C ILE A 102 -8.18 -25.97 10.73
#